data_AF-A0A438DPT6-F1
#
_entry.id   AF-A0A438DPT6-F1
#
_cell.length_a   1.000
_cell.length_b   1.000
_cell.length_c   1.000
_cell.angle_alpha   90.00
_cell.angle_beta   90.00
_cell.angle_gamma   90.00
#
_symmetry.space_group_name_H-M   'P 1'
#
loop_
_entity.id
_entity.type
_entity.pdbx_description
1 polymer ?
#
loop_
_entity_poly.entity_id
_entity_poly.type
_entity_poly.pdbx_seq_one_letter_code
_entity_poly.pdbx_strand_id
1 'polypeptide(L)'
;MTSFNPLANVLTQNKLEGPNYVDWKRNLDILLTAEEYKFVLSEVCPEKPGEGATQDQIKAHQKWVKADEMARCYILASMSNVLQHQHQKMDTAYDILENLKEMFGDQTSVAR
;
A
#
# COMPACT_ATOMS: atom_id res chain seq x y z
N MET A 1 0.37 -4.97 24.18
CA MET A 1 1.40 -3.99 23.79
C MET A 1 1.42 -3.97 22.28
N THR A 2 0.96 -2.90 21.65
CA THR A 2 1.10 -2.73 20.20
C THR A 2 2.59 -2.71 19.89
N SER A 3 3.06 -3.66 19.07
CA SER A 3 4.46 -3.72 18.67
C SER A 3 4.82 -2.40 18.00
N PHE A 4 5.81 -1.72 18.58
CA PHE A 4 6.47 -0.60 17.92
C PHE A 4 7.05 -1.14 16.62
N ASN A 5 6.52 -0.72 15.48
CA ASN A 5 7.09 -1.05 14.18
C ASN A 5 8.08 0.06 13.80
N PRO A 6 9.39 -0.09 14.07
CA PRO A 6 10.38 0.94 13.76
C PRO A 6 10.40 1.30 12.27
N LEU A 7 9.98 0.40 11.37
CA LEU A 7 9.91 0.67 9.94
C LEU A 7 8.74 1.60 9.57
N ALA A 8 7.64 1.59 10.35
CA ALA A 8 6.53 2.51 10.13
C ALA A 8 6.92 3.97 10.38
N ASN A 9 7.89 4.22 11.28
CA ASN A 9 8.42 5.57 11.50
C ASN A 9 9.23 6.10 10.32
N VAL A 10 9.86 5.22 9.53
CA VAL A 10 10.60 5.62 8.32
C VAL A 10 9.65 6.30 7.33
N LEU A 11 8.41 5.80 7.24
CA LEU A 11 7.38 6.36 6.36
C LEU A 11 6.79 7.67 6.87
N THR A 12 6.65 7.86 8.18
CA THR A 12 6.14 9.14 8.73
C THR A 12 7.17 10.26 8.64
N GLN A 13 8.46 9.93 8.60
CA GLN A 13 9.56 10.87 8.38
C GLN A 13 9.84 11.15 6.89
N ASN A 14 9.51 10.22 6.00
CA ASN A 14 9.70 10.36 4.55
C ASN A 14 8.36 10.38 3.83
N LYS A 15 7.48 11.31 4.19
CA LYS A 15 6.15 11.39 3.59
C LYS A 15 6.23 11.64 2.08
N LEU A 16 5.30 11.05 1.33
CA LEU A 16 5.13 11.38 -0.08
C LEU A 16 4.66 12.83 -0.24
N GLU A 17 5.43 13.61 -0.99
CA GLU A 17 5.14 15.01 -1.34
C GLU A 17 5.04 15.22 -2.86
N GLY A 18 5.19 14.15 -3.64
CA GLY A 18 5.13 14.14 -5.10
C GLY A 18 6.51 13.84 -5.70
N PRO A 19 7.46 14.81 -5.71
CA PRO A 19 8.77 14.62 -6.35
C PRO A 19 9.61 13.46 -5.80
N ASN A 20 9.40 13.08 -4.55
CA ASN A 20 10.12 12.00 -3.89
C ASN A 20 9.48 10.61 -4.09
N TYR A 21 8.58 10.45 -5.06
CA TYR A 21 7.83 9.21 -5.28
C TYR A 21 8.71 7.96 -5.36
N VAL A 22 9.82 8.00 -6.09
CA VAL A 22 10.71 6.84 -6.27
C VAL A 22 11.30 6.37 -4.94
N ASP A 23 11.80 7.30 -4.12
CA ASP A 23 12.40 6.97 -2.82
C ASP A 23 11.34 6.59 -1.78
N TRP A 24 10.21 7.31 -1.76
CA TRP A 24 9.05 6.97 -0.94
C TRP A 24 8.57 5.55 -1.25
N LYS A 25 8.42 5.20 -2.53
CA LYS A 25 7.97 3.88 -2.96
C LYS A 25 8.97 2.79 -2.57
N ARG A 26 10.28 3.05 -2.64
CA ARG A 26 11.30 2.11 -2.17
C ARG A 26 11.15 1.83 -0.68
N ASN A 27 10.92 2.86 0.15
CA ASN A 27 10.71 2.71 1.58
C ASN A 27 9.41 1.96 1.89
N LEU A 28 8.33 2.26 1.17
CA LEU A 28 7.05 1.56 1.28
C LEU A 28 7.21 0.06 0.94
N ASP A 29 7.88 -0.25 -0.16
CA ASP A 29 8.13 -1.63 -0.59
C ASP A 29 8.90 -2.43 0.47
N ILE A 30 9.89 -1.82 1.15
CA ILE A 30 10.62 -2.46 2.25
C ILE A 30 9.69 -2.76 3.42
N LEU A 31 8.87 -1.77 3.84
CA LEU A 31 7.93 -1.95 4.94
C LEU A 31 6.91 -3.05 4.64
N LEU A 32 6.27 -3.01 3.47
CA LEU A 32 5.26 -4.00 3.10
C LEU A 32 5.85 -5.39 2.91
N THR A 33 7.14 -5.49 2.57
CA THR A 33 7.85 -6.78 2.55
C THR A 33 8.06 -7.30 3.98
N ALA A 34 8.50 -6.45 4.90
CA ALA A 34 8.73 -6.82 6.29
C ALA A 34 7.43 -7.24 7.01
N GLU A 35 6.31 -6.62 6.64
CA GLU A 35 4.97 -6.94 7.18
C GLU A 35 4.24 -8.05 6.40
N GLU A 36 4.88 -8.64 5.38
CA GLU A 36 4.30 -9.68 4.51
C GLU A 36 3.02 -9.25 3.75
N TYR A 37 2.87 -7.96 3.44
CA TYR A 37 1.70 -7.42 2.72
C TYR A 37 1.98 -7.03 1.27
N LYS A 38 3.26 -7.01 0.84
CA LYS A 38 3.63 -6.51 -0.51
C LYS A 38 2.87 -7.20 -1.66
N PHE A 39 2.50 -8.47 -1.50
CA PHE A 39 1.83 -9.26 -2.54
C PHE A 39 0.51 -8.64 -3.04
N VAL A 40 -0.22 -7.91 -2.19
CA VAL A 40 -1.50 -7.26 -2.57
C VAL A 40 -1.32 -6.12 -3.58
N LEU A 41 -0.08 -5.65 -3.79
CA LEU A 41 0.24 -4.64 -4.80
C LEU A 41 0.44 -5.22 -6.21
N SER A 42 0.36 -6.53 -6.37
CA SER A 42 0.55 -7.20 -7.67
C SER A 42 -0.40 -8.37 -7.91
N GLU A 43 -0.85 -9.04 -6.85
CA GLU A 43 -1.73 -10.18 -6.92
C GLU A 43 -3.19 -9.76 -6.87
N VAL A 44 -4.02 -10.38 -7.72
CA VAL A 44 -5.46 -10.15 -7.73
C VAL A 44 -6.10 -10.75 -6.47
N CYS A 45 -7.06 -10.04 -5.90
CA CYS A 45 -7.86 -10.53 -4.78
C CYS A 45 -8.54 -11.86 -5.15
N PRO A 46 -8.38 -12.93 -4.32
CA PRO A 46 -9.13 -14.16 -4.50
C PRO A 46 -10.63 -13.89 -4.49
N GLU A 47 -11.39 -14.63 -5.30
CA GLU A 47 -12.85 -14.52 -5.32
C GLU A 47 -13.44 -14.66 -3.91
N LYS A 48 -14.51 -13.90 -3.67
CA LYS A 48 -15.22 -13.97 -2.39
C LYS A 48 -15.76 -15.39 -2.19
N PRO A 49 -15.41 -16.07 -1.08
CA PRO A 49 -15.87 -17.43 -0.80
C PRO A 49 -17.40 -17.51 -0.78
N GLY A 50 -17.97 -18.46 -1.52
CA GLY A 50 -19.39 -18.81 -1.49
C GLY A 50 -19.72 -19.87 -0.43
N GLU A 51 -20.98 -20.29 -0.34
CA GLU A 51 -21.48 -21.25 0.67
C GLU A 51 -20.79 -22.62 0.65
N GLY A 52 -20.22 -23.04 -0.49
CA GLY A 52 -19.48 -24.29 -0.64
C GLY A 52 -17.96 -24.15 -0.54
N ALA A 53 -17.45 -22.98 -0.16
CA ALA A 53 -16.01 -22.75 -0.14
C ALA A 53 -15.31 -23.57 0.96
N THR A 54 -14.14 -24.07 0.63
CA THR A 54 -13.26 -24.74 1.59
C THR A 54 -12.74 -23.74 2.63
N GLN A 55 -12.35 -24.26 3.78
CA GLN A 55 -11.77 -23.43 4.84
C GLN A 55 -10.49 -22.71 4.37
N ASP A 56 -9.73 -23.32 3.46
CA ASP A 56 -8.51 -22.72 2.94
C ASP A 56 -8.81 -21.56 1.96
N GLN A 57 -9.86 -21.67 1.14
CA GLN A 57 -10.33 -20.56 0.31
C GLN A 57 -10.81 -19.38 1.17
N ILE A 58 -11.55 -19.65 2.23
CA ILE A 58 -12.01 -18.62 3.18
C ILE A 58 -10.83 -17.91 3.83
N LYS A 59 -9.85 -18.68 4.33
CA LYS A 59 -8.64 -18.14 4.95
C LYS A 59 -7.80 -17.34 3.96
N ALA A 60 -7.66 -17.81 2.71
CA ALA A 60 -6.88 -17.11 1.69
C ALA A 60 -7.49 -15.75 1.36
N HIS A 61 -8.82 -15.69 1.13
CA HIS A 61 -9.51 -14.43 0.89
C HIS A 61 -9.41 -13.47 2.08
N GLN A 62 -9.66 -13.95 3.31
CA GLN A 62 -9.53 -13.11 4.51
C GLN A 62 -8.10 -12.60 4.72
N LYS A 63 -7.08 -13.44 4.47
CA LYS A 63 -5.67 -13.04 4.54
C LYS A 63 -5.37 -11.93 3.54
N TRP A 64 -5.84 -12.07 2.29
CA TRP A 64 -5.63 -11.07 1.25
C TRP A 64 -6.32 -9.74 1.61
N VAL A 65 -7.60 -9.78 2.00
CA VAL A 65 -8.36 -8.57 2.37
C VAL A 65 -7.69 -7.83 3.52
N LYS A 66 -7.26 -8.54 4.56
CA LYS A 66 -6.55 -7.92 5.68
C LYS A 66 -5.22 -7.31 5.25
N ALA A 67 -4.46 -7.98 4.39
CA ALA A 67 -3.20 -7.46 3.89
C ALA A 67 -3.40 -6.20 3.04
N ASP A 68 -4.43 -6.16 2.20
CA ASP A 68 -4.77 -4.98 1.39
C ASP A 68 -5.21 -3.81 2.27
N GLU A 69 -6.06 -4.04 3.26
CA GLU A 69 -6.46 -3.01 4.24
C GLU A 69 -5.25 -2.42 4.99
N MET A 70 -4.30 -3.26 5.39
CA MET A 70 -3.09 -2.81 6.07
C MET A 70 -2.15 -2.06 5.13
N ALA A 71 -1.94 -2.57 3.90
CA ALA A 71 -1.14 -1.88 2.90
C ALA A 71 -1.73 -0.50 2.57
N ARG A 72 -3.06 -0.41 2.44
CA ARG A 72 -3.79 0.85 2.23
C ARG A 72 -3.55 1.83 3.39
N CYS A 73 -3.62 1.35 4.64
CA CYS A 73 -3.30 2.15 5.82
C CYS A 73 -1.87 2.71 5.78
N TYR A 74 -0.88 1.88 5.43
CA TYR A 74 0.51 2.33 5.32
C TYR A 74 0.72 3.37 4.22
N ILE A 75 0.12 3.16 3.04
CA ILE A 75 0.17 4.10 1.94
C ILE A 75 -0.42 5.45 2.38
N LEU A 76 -1.64 5.46 2.93
CA LEU A 76 -2.32 6.69 3.35
C LEU A 76 -1.62 7.41 4.52
N ALA A 77 -1.07 6.67 5.48
CA ALA A 77 -0.35 7.27 6.61
C ALA A 77 1.02 7.86 6.21
N SER A 78 1.58 7.41 5.08
CA SER A 78 2.91 7.78 4.61
C SER A 78 2.92 8.88 3.55
N MET A 79 1.80 9.56 3.33
CA MET A 79 1.71 10.66 2.38
C MET A 79 1.36 11.99 3.06
N SER A 80 1.54 13.10 2.35
CA SER A 80 1.07 14.41 2.81
C SER A 80 -0.45 14.41 3.02
N ASN A 81 -0.95 15.30 3.89
CA ASN A 81 -2.38 15.37 4.20
C ASN A 81 -3.25 15.65 2.94
N VAL A 82 -2.71 16.40 1.98
CA VAL A 82 -3.39 16.72 0.72
C VAL A 82 -3.58 15.44 -0.11
N LEU A 83 -2.51 14.68 -0.31
CA LEU A 83 -2.56 13.42 -1.03
C LEU A 83 -3.44 12.41 -0.29
N GLN A 84 -3.33 12.34 1.04
CA GLN A 84 -4.16 11.44 1.84
C GLN A 84 -5.65 11.70 1.61
N HIS A 85 -6.06 12.97 1.62
CA HIS A 85 -7.46 13.33 1.39
C HIS A 85 -7.94 12.98 -0.03
N GLN A 86 -7.08 13.11 -1.03
CA GLN A 86 -7.38 12.75 -2.42
C GLN A 86 -7.57 11.23 -2.61
N HIS A 87 -6.82 10.41 -1.90
CA HIS A 87 -6.76 8.96 -2.13
C HIS A 87 -7.55 8.13 -1.10
N GLN A 88 -8.05 8.71 -0.01
CA GLN A 88 -8.73 7.98 1.08
C GLN A 88 -9.99 7.18 0.66
N LYS A 89 -10.58 7.50 -0.50
CA LYS A 89 -11.79 6.85 -1.01
C LYS A 89 -11.52 5.74 -2.03
N MET A 90 -10.26 5.50 -2.38
CA MET A 90 -9.90 4.41 -3.29
C MET A 90 -9.99 3.08 -2.57
N ASP A 91 -10.47 2.07 -3.29
CA ASP A 91 -10.88 0.79 -2.69
C ASP A 91 -9.67 -0.05 -2.26
N THR A 92 -8.65 -0.17 -3.11
CA THR A 92 -7.50 -1.05 -2.88
C THR A 92 -6.18 -0.30 -2.73
N ALA A 93 -5.20 -0.93 -2.08
CA ALA A 93 -3.84 -0.43 -2.02
C ALA A 93 -3.20 -0.31 -3.42
N TYR A 94 -3.56 -1.24 -4.32
CA TYR A 94 -3.14 -1.23 -5.72
C TYR A 94 -3.61 0.02 -6.46
N ASP A 95 -4.90 0.36 -6.36
CA ASP A 95 -5.48 1.52 -7.07
C ASP A 95 -4.82 2.83 -6.66
N ILE A 96 -4.56 3.00 -5.35
CA ILE A 96 -3.83 4.17 -4.84
C ILE A 96 -2.42 4.20 -5.43
N LEU A 97 -1.72 3.08 -5.40
CA LEU A 97 -0.33 3.03 -5.85
C LEU A 97 -0.19 3.30 -7.35
N GLU A 98 -1.09 2.75 -8.17
CA GLU A 98 -1.12 3.01 -9.62
C GLU A 98 -1.48 4.46 -9.92
N ASN A 99 -2.47 5.04 -9.23
CA ASN A 99 -2.78 6.46 -9.45
C ASN A 99 -1.61 7.38 -9.05
N LEU A 100 -0.94 7.10 -7.93
CA LEU A 100 0.26 7.84 -7.53
C LEU A 100 1.41 7.68 -8.55
N LYS A 101 1.54 6.50 -9.16
CA LYS A 101 2.51 6.24 -10.22
C LYS A 101 2.18 7.03 -11.49
N GLU A 102 0.91 7.15 -11.86
CA GLU A 102 0.50 8.01 -12.98
C GLU A 102 0.79 9.49 -12.69
N MET A 103 0.61 9.94 -11.44
CA MET A 103 0.88 11.32 -11.03
C MET A 103 2.38 11.66 -10.96
N PHE A 104 3.21 10.74 -10.47
CA PHE A 104 4.59 11.03 -10.06
C PHE A 104 5.66 10.03 -10.54
N GLY A 105 5.27 8.86 -11.06
CA GLY A 105 6.16 7.75 -11.41
C GLY A 105 7.10 8.05 -12.58
N ASP A 106 6.67 8.93 -13.49
CA ASP A 106 7.46 9.31 -14.67
C ASP A 106 8.40 10.50 -14.43
N GLN A 107 8.53 11.00 -13.20
CA GLN A 107 9.43 12.12 -12.89
C GLN A 107 10.94 11.74 -12.96
N THR A 108 11.28 10.55 -13.47
CA THR A 108 12.62 10.22 -13.94
C THR A 108 12.93 10.92 -15.28
N SER A 109 12.98 12.26 -15.28
CA SER A 109 13.71 13.12 -16.25
C SER A 109 13.03 14.48 -16.44
N VAL A 110 13.14 15.38 -15.47
CA VAL A 110 13.41 16.79 -15.81
C VAL A 110 14.45 17.36 -14.83
N ALA A 111 15.62 16.73 -14.79
CA ALA A 111 16.84 17.48 -14.49
C ALA A 111 17.21 18.23 -15.78
N ARG A 112 16.81 19.50 -15.87
CA ARG A 112 17.42 20.50 -16.73
C ARG A 112 18.04 21.56 -15.84
#